data_AF-A0A7J8BNX4-F1
#
_entry.id   AF-A0A7J8BNX4-F1
#
_cell.length_a   1.000
_cell.length_b   1.000
_cell.length_c   1.000
_cell.angle_alpha   90.00
_cell.angle_beta   90.00
_cell.angle_gamma   90.00
#
_symmetry.space_group_name_H-M   'P 1'
#
loop_
_entity.id
_entity.type
_entity.pdbx_description
1 polymer ?
#
loop_
_entity_poly.entity_id
_entity_poly.type
_entity_poly.pdbx_seq_one_letter_code
_entity_poly.pdbx_strand_id
1 'polypeptide(L)'
;MLYHHGSLQEALKHFKRCLQLEPYNEVCQYMKGLSHVAMGQFYEGIKAQTKVMLNDPLPGQKASPEYLKVKYLREYSRYLHAHLDTPLTEYNIDVDLPGSFKDHWAKNLPFLIEDYEEQPGLQPHIKDVLHQNFESYKPEVQELICVADRLGSLMQYETPGFLPNKRIHRAMGLAALEVMQAVQRTWTSSKVRMNGKTRLMQWRDMFDIAVKWRRIADPDQPVLWLDQMPARSLSRGFNNHINLIRGQVINMRYLEYFEKILHFIKDRILIYHGANNPKGLLEVREALEKVHKVEDLLPIMKQFNTKTKDGFTVNTKVPSLKDQGKEYDGFTITITGDKIGNILFSVETQTTEERTQLYHAEIDALYKDLTAKGKVLILSSEFGEADAVCNLILSLVYYFYNLMPLSRGSSVIAYSVIVGALMASGKEVAGRIPKGKLVDFEAMTAPGSEAFSKVAKSWMNLKSISPSYKTLPSVSETFPTLRAMIEVLDTDSSPRCLKKL
;
A
#
# COMPACT_ATOMS: atom_id res chain seq x y z
N MET A 1 3.12 20.24 -0.02
CA MET A 1 3.44 19.62 1.28
C MET A 1 2.22 19.45 2.19
N LEU A 2 1.42 20.49 2.45
CA LEU A 2 0.25 20.40 3.36
C LEU A 2 -0.78 19.32 2.97
N TYR A 3 -1.12 19.17 1.68
CA TYR A 3 -2.01 18.09 1.22
C TYR A 3 -1.45 16.71 1.59
N HIS A 4 -0.16 16.47 1.31
CA HIS A 4 0.51 15.21 1.65
C HIS A 4 0.73 15.01 3.15
N HIS A 5 0.58 16.06 3.97
CA HIS A 5 0.54 15.97 5.43
C HIS A 5 -0.85 15.63 5.99
N GLY A 6 -1.89 15.65 5.14
CA GLY A 6 -3.29 15.47 5.52
C GLY A 6 -4.02 16.76 5.92
N SER A 7 -3.36 17.94 5.83
CA SER A 7 -3.98 19.24 6.13
C SER A 7 -4.72 19.82 4.92
N LEU A 8 -5.84 19.19 4.54
CA LEU A 8 -6.55 19.50 3.29
C LEU A 8 -7.09 20.95 3.23
N GLN A 9 -7.71 21.43 4.31
CA GLN A 9 -8.26 22.79 4.36
C GLN A 9 -7.18 23.87 4.25
N GLU A 10 -6.04 23.68 4.93
CA GLU A 10 -4.90 24.58 4.84
C GLU A 10 -4.29 24.55 3.44
N ALA A 11 -4.07 23.35 2.88
CA ALA A 11 -3.58 23.18 1.52
C ALA A 11 -4.47 23.92 0.51
N LEU A 12 -5.79 23.82 0.67
CA LEU A 12 -6.76 24.50 -0.18
C LEU A 12 -6.61 26.03 -0.14
N LYS A 13 -6.32 26.64 1.01
CA LYS A 13 -6.05 28.09 1.12
C LYS A 13 -4.84 28.48 0.25
N HIS A 14 -3.78 27.68 0.29
CA HIS A 14 -2.59 27.91 -0.53
C HIS A 14 -2.83 27.72 -2.02
N PHE A 15 -3.57 26.68 -2.42
CA PHE A 15 -3.91 26.49 -3.84
C PHE A 15 -4.81 27.60 -4.36
N LYS A 16 -5.77 28.09 -3.56
CA LYS A 16 -6.55 29.28 -3.91
C LYS A 16 -5.66 30.51 -4.07
N ARG A 17 -4.69 30.73 -3.19
CA ARG A 17 -3.73 31.85 -3.31
C ARG A 17 -2.83 31.71 -4.55
N CYS A 18 -2.36 30.50 -4.85
CA CYS A 18 -1.61 30.22 -6.08
C CYS A 18 -2.40 30.62 -7.32
N LEU A 19 -3.68 30.23 -7.40
CA LEU A 19 -4.55 30.56 -8.54
C LEU A 19 -4.95 32.04 -8.60
N GLN A 20 -4.80 32.81 -7.52
CA GLN A 20 -4.94 34.27 -7.59
C GLN A 20 -3.73 34.94 -8.26
N LEU A 21 -2.55 34.32 -8.15
CA LEU A 21 -1.31 34.82 -8.76
C LEU A 21 -1.16 34.30 -10.19
N GLU A 22 -1.47 33.02 -10.41
CA GLU A 22 -1.38 32.34 -11.70
C GLU A 22 -2.70 31.59 -11.99
N PRO A 23 -3.70 32.26 -12.62
CA PRO A 23 -5.04 31.69 -12.82
C PRO A 23 -5.09 30.40 -13.64
N TYR A 24 -4.07 30.15 -14.47
CA TYR A 24 -3.98 29.00 -15.36
C TYR A 24 -2.98 27.93 -14.86
N ASN A 25 -2.49 28.04 -13.62
CA ASN A 25 -1.55 27.06 -13.07
C ASN A 25 -2.24 25.70 -12.88
N GLU A 26 -1.89 24.74 -13.75
CA GLU A 26 -2.53 23.41 -13.81
C GLU A 26 -2.33 22.62 -12.51
N VAL A 27 -1.15 22.69 -11.90
CA VAL A 27 -0.82 21.99 -10.64
C VAL A 27 -1.71 22.50 -9.52
N CYS A 28 -1.81 23.81 -9.35
CA CYS A 28 -2.66 24.40 -8.31
C CYS A 28 -4.14 24.14 -8.56
N GLN A 29 -4.56 24.14 -9.83
CA GLN A 29 -5.95 23.86 -10.22
C GLN A 29 -6.31 22.39 -9.98
N TYR A 30 -5.42 21.45 -10.32
CA TYR A 30 -5.54 20.03 -10.03
C TYR A 30 -5.60 19.77 -8.53
N MET A 31 -4.63 20.30 -7.78
CA MET A 31 -4.54 20.08 -6.33
C MET A 31 -5.70 20.73 -5.56
N LYS A 32 -6.26 21.85 -6.06
CA LYS A 32 -7.51 22.41 -5.55
C LYS A 32 -8.66 21.42 -5.72
N GLY A 33 -8.83 20.87 -6.92
CA GLY A 33 -9.89 19.88 -7.20
C GLY A 33 -9.73 18.61 -6.36
N LEU A 34 -8.52 18.08 -6.29
CA LEU A 34 -8.18 16.91 -5.47
C LEU A 34 -8.46 17.16 -3.98
N SER A 35 -8.11 18.33 -3.44
CA SER A 35 -8.38 18.66 -2.03
C SER A 35 -9.88 18.70 -1.74
N HIS A 36 -10.69 19.26 -2.65
CA HIS A 36 -12.14 19.26 -2.51
C HIS A 36 -12.73 17.85 -2.54
N VAL A 37 -12.30 16.99 -3.48
CA VAL A 37 -12.77 15.60 -3.56
C VAL A 37 -12.38 14.80 -2.34
N ALA A 38 -11.15 14.96 -1.85
CA ALA A 38 -10.69 14.30 -0.63
C ALA A 38 -11.55 14.70 0.58
N MET A 39 -12.11 15.91 0.58
CA MET A 39 -13.07 16.39 1.59
C MET A 39 -14.55 16.08 1.28
N GLY A 40 -14.84 15.30 0.23
CA GLY A 40 -16.20 14.98 -0.20
C GLY A 40 -17.00 16.19 -0.74
N GLN A 41 -16.31 17.26 -1.14
CA GLN A 41 -16.88 18.46 -1.77
C GLN A 41 -16.84 18.30 -3.29
N PHE A 42 -17.63 17.35 -3.81
CA PHE A 42 -17.53 16.90 -5.20
C PHE A 42 -17.89 17.99 -6.20
N TYR A 43 -18.85 18.87 -5.89
CA TYR A 43 -19.21 19.95 -6.82
C TYR A 43 -18.03 20.88 -7.12
N GLU A 44 -17.38 21.40 -6.07
CA GLU A 44 -16.21 22.26 -6.23
C GLU A 44 -14.99 21.49 -6.76
N GLY A 45 -14.89 20.19 -6.44
CA GLY A 45 -13.90 19.27 -6.97
C GLY A 45 -13.97 19.12 -8.49
N ILE A 46 -15.13 18.66 -9.00
CA ILE A 46 -15.39 18.50 -10.44
C ILE A 46 -15.21 19.82 -11.18
N LYS A 47 -15.77 20.93 -10.64
CA LYS A 47 -15.61 22.26 -11.24
C LYS A 47 -14.14 22.64 -11.41
N ALA A 48 -13.29 22.31 -10.43
CA ALA A 48 -11.87 22.58 -10.53
C ALA A 48 -11.16 21.67 -11.53
N GLN A 49 -11.51 20.39 -11.57
CA GLN A 49 -10.97 19.40 -12.51
C GLN A 49 -11.32 19.72 -13.96
N THR A 50 -12.56 20.15 -14.24
CA THR A 50 -12.99 20.57 -15.58
C THR A 50 -12.09 21.67 -16.13
N LYS A 51 -11.61 22.61 -15.30
CA LYS A 51 -10.69 23.65 -15.77
C LYS A 51 -9.34 23.08 -16.22
N VAL A 52 -8.82 22.04 -15.59
CA VAL A 52 -7.59 21.37 -16.03
C VAL A 52 -7.84 20.61 -17.34
N MET A 53 -9.00 19.96 -17.47
CA MET A 53 -9.36 19.23 -18.69
C MET A 53 -9.53 20.14 -19.91
N LEU A 54 -9.89 21.41 -19.72
CA LEU A 54 -10.02 22.38 -20.82
C LEU A 54 -8.67 22.86 -21.37
N ASN A 55 -7.56 22.59 -20.68
CA ASN A 55 -6.21 22.92 -21.14
C ASN A 55 -5.65 21.78 -22.00
N ASP A 56 -6.31 21.50 -23.13
CA ASP A 56 -5.83 20.47 -24.05
C ASP A 56 -4.44 20.83 -24.60
N PRO A 57 -3.46 19.89 -24.56
CA PRO A 57 -2.15 20.13 -25.14
C PRO A 57 -2.27 20.30 -26.65
N LEU A 58 -1.58 21.29 -27.21
CA LEU A 58 -1.55 21.51 -28.66
C LEU A 58 -0.89 20.32 -29.39
N PRO A 59 -1.17 20.11 -30.69
CA PRO A 59 -0.49 19.08 -31.47
C PRO A 59 1.03 19.16 -31.34
N GLY A 60 1.67 18.05 -30.92
CA GLY A 60 3.12 17.97 -30.69
C GLY A 60 3.57 18.39 -29.28
N GLN A 61 2.68 18.95 -28.45
CA GLN A 61 2.98 19.23 -27.04
C GLN A 61 2.73 18.00 -26.17
N LYS A 62 3.65 17.74 -25.24
CA LYS A 62 3.47 16.67 -24.25
C LYS A 62 2.47 17.13 -23.19
N ALA A 63 1.43 16.33 -22.95
CA ALA A 63 0.49 16.53 -21.86
C ALA A 63 1.20 16.60 -20.49
N SER A 64 0.75 17.51 -19.62
CA SER A 64 1.21 17.55 -18.24
C SER A 64 0.73 16.32 -17.45
N PRO A 65 1.45 15.88 -16.41
CA PRO A 65 0.99 14.80 -15.54
C PRO A 65 -0.41 15.06 -14.95
N GLU A 66 -0.70 16.31 -14.59
CA GLU A 66 -1.99 16.75 -14.06
C GLU A 66 -3.11 16.56 -15.09
N TYR A 67 -2.87 16.95 -16.34
CA TYR A 67 -3.83 16.75 -17.43
C TYR A 67 -4.11 15.25 -17.68
N LEU A 68 -3.08 14.40 -17.61
CA LEU A 68 -3.27 12.95 -17.76
C LEU A 68 -4.10 12.36 -16.61
N LYS A 69 -3.85 12.80 -15.38
CA LYS A 69 -4.51 12.30 -14.17
C LYS A 69 -5.94 12.79 -14.00
N VAL A 70 -6.23 14.03 -14.39
CA VAL A 70 -7.49 14.70 -14.02
C VAL A 70 -8.73 14.00 -14.57
N LYS A 71 -8.61 13.33 -15.73
CA LYS A 71 -9.71 12.55 -16.33
C LYS A 71 -10.08 11.36 -15.45
N TYR A 72 -9.10 10.61 -14.93
CA TYR A 72 -9.34 9.53 -13.97
C TYR A 72 -9.92 10.07 -12.65
N LEU A 73 -9.37 11.18 -12.15
CA LEU A 73 -9.86 11.78 -10.91
C LEU A 73 -11.32 12.24 -11.05
N ARG A 74 -11.73 12.81 -12.19
CA ARG A 74 -13.12 13.21 -12.46
C ARG A 74 -14.08 12.03 -12.43
N GLU A 75 -13.77 10.98 -13.17
CA GLU A 75 -14.63 9.79 -13.21
C GLU A 75 -14.69 9.08 -11.85
N TYR A 76 -13.55 9.00 -11.16
CA TYR A 76 -13.53 8.45 -9.81
C TYR A 76 -14.32 9.32 -8.81
N SER A 77 -14.23 10.65 -8.94
CA SER A 77 -15.02 11.59 -8.11
C SER A 77 -16.53 11.41 -8.33
N ARG A 78 -16.96 11.20 -9.57
CA ARG A 78 -18.35 10.90 -9.94
C ARG A 78 -18.83 9.58 -9.35
N TYR A 79 -18.03 8.53 -9.50
CA TYR A 79 -18.31 7.24 -8.89
C TYR A 79 -18.46 7.35 -7.36
N LEU A 80 -17.53 8.05 -6.69
CA LEU A 80 -17.59 8.28 -5.24
C LEU A 80 -18.82 9.09 -4.83
N HIS A 81 -19.18 10.13 -5.61
CA HIS A 81 -20.40 10.91 -5.35
C HIS A 81 -21.66 10.05 -5.47
N ALA A 82 -21.78 9.22 -6.52
CA ALA A 82 -22.94 8.37 -6.72
C ALA A 82 -23.17 7.36 -5.57
N HIS A 83 -22.11 6.95 -4.87
CA HIS A 83 -22.16 5.99 -3.77
C HIS A 83 -22.01 6.63 -2.39
N LEU A 84 -22.04 7.96 -2.28
CA LEU A 84 -21.70 8.68 -1.06
C LEU A 84 -22.50 8.24 0.18
N ASP A 85 -23.79 8.00 -0.02
CA ASP A 85 -24.76 7.58 1.00
C ASP A 85 -25.14 6.10 0.91
N THR A 86 -24.55 5.36 -0.05
CA THR A 86 -24.80 3.92 -0.20
C THR A 86 -23.99 3.15 0.85
N PRO A 87 -24.57 2.12 1.50
CA PRO A 87 -23.83 1.27 2.41
C PRO A 87 -22.59 0.65 1.74
N LEU A 88 -21.46 0.65 2.45
CA LEU A 88 -20.16 0.18 1.92
C LEU A 88 -20.16 -1.29 1.44
N THR A 89 -21.16 -2.08 1.84
CA THR A 89 -21.32 -3.49 1.45
C THR A 89 -22.06 -3.70 0.13
N GLU A 90 -22.60 -2.63 -0.47
CA GLU A 90 -23.46 -2.72 -1.65
C GLU A 90 -22.75 -2.41 -2.97
N TYR A 91 -21.51 -1.91 -2.92
CA TYR A 91 -20.71 -1.57 -4.09
C TYR A 91 -19.26 -2.02 -3.92
N ASN A 92 -18.53 -2.17 -5.03
CA ASN A 92 -17.12 -2.53 -5.02
C ASN A 92 -16.38 -1.92 -6.20
N ILE A 93 -15.53 -0.93 -5.92
CA ILE A 93 -14.72 -0.21 -6.92
C ILE A 93 -13.90 -1.13 -7.82
N ASP A 94 -13.38 -2.26 -7.32
CA ASP A 94 -12.60 -3.17 -8.15
C ASP A 94 -13.48 -4.00 -9.11
N VAL A 95 -14.78 -4.11 -8.84
CA VAL A 95 -15.76 -4.78 -9.71
C VAL A 95 -16.46 -3.79 -10.63
N ASP A 96 -16.87 -2.64 -10.08
CA ASP A 96 -17.75 -1.69 -10.73
C ASP A 96 -17.01 -0.83 -11.78
N LEU A 97 -15.74 -0.50 -11.55
CA LEU A 97 -14.96 0.29 -12.52
C LEU A 97 -14.44 -0.59 -13.67
N PRO A 98 -14.52 -0.13 -14.94
CA PRO A 98 -14.04 -0.88 -16.08
C PRO A 98 -12.57 -1.30 -15.96
N GLY A 99 -12.25 -2.51 -16.42
CA GLY A 99 -10.89 -3.05 -16.36
C GLY A 99 -9.86 -2.19 -17.10
N SER A 100 -10.22 -1.65 -18.27
CA SER A 100 -9.37 -0.74 -19.05
C SER A 100 -9.09 0.56 -18.30
N PHE A 101 -10.09 1.14 -17.63
CA PHE A 101 -9.95 2.31 -16.78
C PHE A 101 -8.95 2.06 -15.64
N LYS A 102 -9.16 0.98 -14.89
CA LYS A 102 -8.28 0.59 -13.78
C LYS A 102 -6.83 0.40 -14.22
N ASP A 103 -6.62 -0.28 -15.34
CA ASP A 103 -5.29 -0.56 -15.90
C ASP A 103 -4.55 0.71 -16.30
N HIS A 104 -5.21 1.60 -17.05
CA HIS A 104 -4.59 2.84 -17.52
C HIS A 104 -4.34 3.80 -16.36
N TRP A 105 -5.26 3.87 -15.39
CA TRP A 105 -5.10 4.69 -14.20
C TRP A 105 -3.91 4.24 -13.35
N ALA A 106 -3.80 2.93 -13.06
CA ALA A 106 -2.69 2.37 -12.27
C ALA A 106 -1.31 2.62 -12.92
N LYS A 107 -1.26 2.65 -14.25
CA LYS A 107 -0.06 2.91 -15.07
C LYS A 107 0.17 4.40 -15.39
N ASN A 108 -0.76 5.28 -15.02
CA ASN A 108 -0.74 6.70 -15.37
C ASN A 108 -0.62 6.93 -16.90
N LEU A 109 -1.34 6.13 -17.69
CA LEU A 109 -1.40 6.26 -19.15
C LEU A 109 -2.39 7.36 -19.56
N PRO A 110 -2.27 7.92 -20.77
CA PRO A 110 -3.31 8.79 -21.32
C PRO A 110 -4.69 8.13 -21.28
N PHE A 111 -5.72 8.93 -20.97
CA PHE A 111 -7.10 8.49 -20.96
C PHE A 111 -7.61 8.34 -22.40
N LEU A 112 -7.22 7.25 -23.04
CA LEU A 112 -7.58 6.87 -24.41
C LEU A 112 -8.23 5.49 -24.35
N ILE A 113 -9.43 5.45 -23.77
CA ILE A 113 -10.19 4.22 -23.57
C ILE A 113 -11.34 4.24 -24.57
N GLU A 114 -11.32 3.29 -25.50
CA GLU A 114 -12.40 3.08 -26.47
C GLU A 114 -13.68 2.68 -25.74
N ASP A 115 -14.82 3.20 -26.20
CA ASP A 115 -16.17 2.91 -25.68
C ASP A 115 -16.33 3.09 -24.16
N TYR A 116 -15.59 4.04 -23.56
CA TYR A 116 -15.72 4.33 -22.13
C TYR A 116 -17.06 5.03 -21.83
N GLU A 117 -17.89 4.38 -21.02
CA GLU A 117 -19.09 4.99 -20.44
C GLU A 117 -18.72 5.85 -19.22
N GLU A 118 -19.03 7.15 -19.29
CA GLU A 118 -18.81 8.07 -18.19
C GLU A 118 -19.60 7.67 -16.94
N GLN A 119 -18.99 7.85 -15.77
CA GLN A 119 -19.65 7.65 -14.49
C GLN A 119 -20.80 8.65 -14.31
N PRO A 120 -21.86 8.29 -13.53
CA PRO A 120 -22.99 9.18 -13.32
C PRO A 120 -22.57 10.58 -12.89
N GLY A 121 -23.13 11.61 -13.54
CA GLY A 121 -22.92 13.00 -13.15
C GLY A 121 -23.43 13.27 -11.74
N LEU A 122 -23.00 14.41 -11.15
CA LEU A 122 -23.39 14.80 -9.81
C LEU A 122 -24.92 14.97 -9.71
N GLN A 123 -25.54 14.19 -8.84
CA GLN A 123 -26.97 14.22 -8.59
C GLN A 123 -27.37 15.27 -7.54
N PRO A 124 -28.34 16.17 -7.79
CA PRO A 124 -28.72 17.23 -6.85
C PRO A 124 -29.23 16.77 -5.48
N HIS A 125 -29.74 15.53 -5.41
CA HIS A 125 -30.26 14.93 -4.17
C HIS A 125 -29.14 14.38 -3.27
N ILE A 126 -27.97 14.03 -3.82
CA ILE A 126 -26.81 13.60 -3.05
C ILE A 126 -25.97 14.84 -2.70
N LYS A 127 -26.01 15.25 -1.43
CA LYS A 127 -25.31 16.46 -0.96
C LYS A 127 -23.82 16.19 -0.74
N ASP A 128 -22.98 17.19 -0.98
CA ASP A 128 -21.57 17.13 -0.60
C ASP A 128 -21.39 16.89 0.91
N VAL A 129 -20.22 16.38 1.29
CA VAL A 129 -19.88 16.12 2.70
C VAL A 129 -19.68 17.44 3.44
N LEU A 130 -20.24 17.51 4.65
CA LEU A 130 -20.09 18.65 5.53
C LEU A 130 -18.97 18.39 6.54
N HIS A 131 -18.32 19.45 6.97
CA HIS A 131 -17.29 19.34 8.00
C HIS A 131 -17.92 18.98 9.35
N GLN A 132 -17.38 17.95 10.00
CA GLN A 132 -17.76 17.53 11.34
C GLN A 132 -16.74 18.02 12.36
N ASN A 133 -17.24 18.64 13.43
CA ASN A 133 -16.41 19.01 14.58
C ASN A 133 -16.17 17.78 15.46
N PHE A 134 -14.99 17.66 16.07
CA PHE A 134 -14.69 16.52 16.93
C PHE A 134 -15.68 16.39 18.11
N GLU A 135 -16.11 17.53 18.67
CA GLU A 135 -17.06 17.58 19.78
C GLU A 135 -18.48 17.14 19.41
N SER A 136 -18.85 17.03 18.12
CA SER A 136 -20.20 16.56 17.73
C SER A 136 -20.35 15.05 17.84
N TYR A 137 -19.24 14.30 17.87
CA TYR A 137 -19.26 12.86 18.06
C TYR A 137 -19.58 12.49 19.51
N LYS A 138 -20.25 11.35 19.71
CA LYS A 138 -20.46 10.77 21.04
C LYS A 138 -19.11 10.45 21.71
N PRO A 139 -19.00 10.47 23.05
CA PRO A 139 -17.75 10.21 23.75
C PRO A 139 -17.05 8.91 23.35
N GLU A 140 -17.80 7.83 23.10
CA GLU A 140 -17.22 6.54 22.71
C GLU A 140 -16.59 6.59 21.31
N VAL A 141 -17.16 7.39 20.40
CA VAL A 141 -16.64 7.61 19.04
C VAL A 141 -15.43 8.55 19.07
N GLN A 142 -15.44 9.56 19.95
CA GLN A 142 -14.26 10.40 20.18
C GLN A 142 -13.07 9.56 20.68
N GLU A 143 -13.32 8.62 21.60
CA GLU A 143 -12.30 7.67 22.06
C GLU A 143 -11.80 6.77 20.91
N LEU A 144 -12.73 6.23 20.11
CA LEU A 144 -12.39 5.44 18.92
C LEU A 144 -11.45 6.21 17.98
N ILE A 145 -11.74 7.48 17.69
CA ILE A 145 -10.91 8.34 16.83
C ILE A 145 -9.52 8.53 17.46
N CYS A 146 -9.42 8.81 18.76
CA CYS A 146 -8.13 8.99 19.41
C CYS A 146 -7.28 7.72 19.41
N VAL A 147 -7.90 6.55 19.63
CA VAL A 147 -7.21 5.26 19.55
C VAL A 147 -6.73 5.00 18.12
N ALA A 148 -7.56 5.28 17.12
CA ALA A 148 -7.17 5.15 15.72
C ALA A 148 -5.98 6.06 15.38
N ASP A 149 -5.99 7.32 15.78
CA ASP A 149 -4.88 8.25 15.53
C ASP A 149 -3.57 7.76 16.16
N ARG A 150 -3.63 7.22 17.39
CA ARG A 150 -2.47 6.59 18.04
C ARG A 150 -1.95 5.40 17.24
N LEU A 151 -2.82 4.44 16.91
CA LEU A 151 -2.43 3.22 16.18
C LEU A 151 -1.85 3.55 14.81
N GLY A 152 -2.49 4.47 14.08
CA GLY A 152 -2.01 4.96 12.79
C GLY A 152 -0.63 5.57 12.85
N SER A 153 -0.30 6.30 13.93
CA SER A 153 1.02 6.90 14.11
C SER A 153 2.15 5.89 14.27
N LEU A 154 1.85 4.64 14.67
CA LEU A 154 2.83 3.54 14.74
C LEU A 154 3.26 3.07 13.35
N MET A 155 2.52 3.43 12.31
CA MET A 155 2.76 3.03 10.92
C MET A 155 3.61 4.06 10.16
N GLN A 156 4.03 5.14 10.82
CA GLN A 156 4.88 6.16 10.22
C GLN A 156 6.31 5.65 10.04
N TYR A 157 6.83 5.75 8.82
CA TYR A 157 8.24 5.54 8.55
C TYR A 157 9.09 6.74 8.98
N GLU A 158 10.12 6.49 9.77
CA GLU A 158 11.14 7.49 10.13
C GLU A 158 12.31 7.43 9.15
N THR A 159 12.04 7.76 7.88
CA THR A 159 13.01 7.69 6.78
C THR A 159 12.86 8.91 5.85
N PRO A 160 13.95 9.50 5.32
CA PRO A 160 13.86 10.62 4.38
C PRO A 160 12.91 10.35 3.23
N GLY A 161 12.06 11.33 2.89
CA GLY A 161 11.06 11.20 1.83
C GLY A 161 9.71 10.62 2.26
N PHE A 162 9.55 10.20 3.52
CA PHE A 162 8.24 9.86 4.10
C PHE A 162 7.76 10.98 5.03
N LEU A 163 6.81 11.78 4.53
CA LEU A 163 6.16 12.83 5.31
C LEU A 163 5.01 12.23 6.14
N PRO A 164 4.89 12.54 7.45
CA PRO A 164 3.72 12.16 8.22
C PRO A 164 2.44 12.64 7.60
N ASN A 165 1.42 11.77 7.53
CA ASN A 165 0.12 12.12 6.98
C ASN A 165 -0.97 11.74 7.99
N LYS A 166 -1.52 12.75 8.67
CA LYS A 166 -2.50 12.55 9.75
C LYS A 166 -3.78 11.86 9.26
N ARG A 167 -4.22 12.18 8.04
CA ARG A 167 -5.40 11.59 7.42
C ARG A 167 -5.18 10.10 7.13
N ILE A 168 -4.01 9.73 6.61
CA ILE A 168 -3.62 8.34 6.39
C ILE A 168 -3.45 7.61 7.72
N HIS A 169 -2.83 8.23 8.73
CA HIS A 169 -2.71 7.62 10.05
C HIS A 169 -4.10 7.27 10.61
N ARG A 170 -5.04 8.21 10.62
CA ARG A 170 -6.40 7.92 11.08
C ARG A 170 -7.05 6.79 10.30
N ALA A 171 -6.98 6.83 8.97
CA ALA A 171 -7.55 5.80 8.11
C ALA A 171 -6.99 4.41 8.45
N MET A 172 -5.68 4.31 8.65
CA MET A 172 -5.00 3.05 8.91
C MET A 172 -5.18 2.57 10.35
N GLY A 173 -5.34 3.48 11.31
CA GLY A 173 -5.77 3.15 12.66
C GLY A 173 -7.21 2.62 12.72
N LEU A 174 -8.14 3.27 12.03
CA LEU A 174 -9.52 2.80 11.88
C LEU A 174 -9.56 1.44 11.17
N ALA A 175 -8.75 1.25 10.13
CA ALA A 175 -8.58 -0.03 9.46
C ALA A 175 -8.08 -1.12 10.42
N ALA A 176 -7.06 -0.85 11.23
CA ALA A 176 -6.53 -1.81 12.20
C ALA A 176 -7.60 -2.22 13.24
N LEU A 177 -8.39 -1.25 13.72
CA LEU A 177 -9.51 -1.53 14.65
C LEU A 177 -10.62 -2.34 13.97
N GLU A 178 -10.98 -2.02 12.73
CA GLU A 178 -12.00 -2.78 11.99
C GLU A 178 -11.51 -4.20 11.67
N VAL A 179 -10.23 -4.38 11.30
CA VAL A 179 -9.59 -5.70 11.13
C VAL A 179 -9.63 -6.47 12.44
N MET A 180 -9.23 -5.86 13.57
CA MET A 180 -9.31 -6.50 14.89
C MET A 180 -10.73 -7.02 15.16
N GLN A 181 -11.74 -6.16 15.00
CA GLN A 181 -13.14 -6.50 15.24
C GLN A 181 -13.65 -7.58 14.27
N ALA A 182 -13.23 -7.58 13.01
CA ALA A 182 -13.61 -8.58 12.02
C ALA A 182 -12.96 -9.95 12.29
N VAL A 183 -11.68 -9.96 12.66
CA VAL A 183 -10.93 -11.19 12.99
C VAL A 183 -11.46 -11.82 14.28
N GLN A 184 -11.68 -11.04 15.34
CA GLN A 184 -12.29 -11.53 16.59
C GLN A 184 -13.68 -12.13 16.34
N ARG A 185 -14.51 -11.45 15.53
CA ARG A 185 -15.82 -11.98 15.11
C ARG A 185 -15.68 -13.29 14.36
N THR A 186 -14.70 -13.43 13.47
CA THR A 186 -14.47 -14.65 12.68
C THR A 186 -14.00 -15.83 13.55
N TRP A 187 -13.14 -15.56 14.54
CA TRP A 187 -12.69 -16.59 15.47
C TRP A 187 -13.77 -16.98 16.49
N THR A 188 -14.68 -16.06 16.85
CA THR A 188 -15.81 -16.37 17.74
C THR A 188 -16.97 -17.03 16.98
N SER A 189 -17.32 -16.46 15.83
CA SER A 189 -18.43 -16.87 14.97
C SER A 189 -17.87 -17.31 13.63
N SER A 190 -18.05 -18.59 13.29
CA SER A 190 -17.42 -19.15 12.10
C SER A 190 -17.91 -18.52 10.78
N LYS A 191 -19.02 -17.77 10.74
CA LYS A 191 -19.56 -17.18 9.50
C LYS A 191 -19.78 -15.68 9.63
N VAL A 192 -19.50 -14.93 8.55
CA VAL A 192 -19.69 -13.48 8.43
C VAL A 192 -20.64 -13.20 7.27
N ARG A 193 -21.49 -12.17 7.39
CA ARG A 193 -22.35 -11.71 6.29
C ARG A 193 -21.59 -10.72 5.43
N MET A 194 -21.36 -11.05 4.16
CA MET A 194 -20.68 -10.19 3.18
C MET A 194 -21.48 -10.18 1.88
N ASN A 195 -21.77 -8.99 1.34
CA ASN A 195 -22.56 -8.78 0.12
C ASN A 195 -23.88 -9.59 0.13
N GLY A 196 -24.59 -9.54 1.27
CA GLY A 196 -25.85 -10.26 1.47
C GLY A 196 -25.72 -11.78 1.72
N LYS A 197 -24.54 -12.39 1.54
CA LYS A 197 -24.31 -13.84 1.73
C LYS A 197 -23.55 -14.13 3.02
N THR A 198 -23.96 -15.17 3.75
CA THR A 198 -23.27 -15.64 4.94
C THR A 198 -22.21 -16.67 4.56
N ARG A 199 -20.92 -16.31 4.65
CA ARG A 199 -19.78 -17.17 4.28
C ARG A 199 -18.63 -17.08 5.29
N LEU A 200 -17.64 -17.97 5.16
CA LEU A 200 -16.37 -17.83 5.89
C LEU A 200 -15.64 -16.59 5.37
N MET A 201 -15.13 -15.76 6.28
CA MET A 201 -14.18 -14.70 5.93
C MET A 201 -12.94 -15.36 5.32
N GLN A 202 -12.42 -14.81 4.23
CA GLN A 202 -11.16 -15.17 3.59
C GLN A 202 -10.09 -14.15 3.95
N TRP A 203 -8.81 -14.44 3.70
CA TRP A 203 -7.74 -13.45 3.90
C TRP A 203 -8.01 -12.18 3.09
N ARG A 204 -8.50 -12.32 1.85
CA ARG A 204 -8.79 -11.18 0.97
C ARG A 204 -9.76 -10.19 1.61
N ASP A 205 -10.81 -10.70 2.24
CA ASP A 205 -11.80 -9.90 2.97
C ASP A 205 -11.17 -9.10 4.12
N MET A 206 -10.20 -9.71 4.83
CA MET A 206 -9.45 -9.05 5.90
C MET A 206 -8.60 -7.90 5.38
N PHE A 207 -7.94 -8.06 4.22
CA PHE A 207 -7.17 -6.98 3.60
C PHE A 207 -8.06 -5.91 2.96
N ASP A 208 -9.21 -6.29 2.40
CA ASP A 208 -10.16 -5.37 1.77
C ASP A 208 -10.65 -4.29 2.74
N ILE A 209 -10.76 -4.61 4.05
CA ILE A 209 -11.04 -3.63 5.10
C ILE A 209 -10.02 -2.49 5.08
N ALA A 210 -8.72 -2.82 5.08
CA ALA A 210 -7.65 -1.83 5.07
C ALA A 210 -7.50 -1.13 3.71
N VAL A 211 -7.71 -1.86 2.60
CA VAL A 211 -7.75 -1.30 1.24
C VAL A 211 -8.81 -0.19 1.14
N LYS A 212 -10.02 -0.46 1.63
CA LYS A 212 -11.14 0.49 1.66
C LYS A 212 -10.75 1.82 2.33
N TRP A 213 -10.23 1.76 3.55
CA TRP A 213 -9.77 2.97 4.26
C TRP A 213 -8.63 3.67 3.52
N ARG A 214 -7.64 2.93 3.01
CA ARG A 214 -6.48 3.51 2.33
C ARG A 214 -6.87 4.22 1.04
N ARG A 215 -7.84 3.67 0.31
CA ARG A 215 -8.34 4.20 -0.96
C ARG A 215 -9.08 5.53 -0.78
N ILE A 216 -9.93 5.64 0.25
CA ILE A 216 -10.66 6.88 0.54
C ILE A 216 -9.74 7.95 1.17
N ALA A 217 -8.68 7.52 1.86
CA ALA A 217 -7.72 8.40 2.51
C ALA A 217 -6.89 9.29 1.54
N ASP A 218 -6.75 8.91 0.27
CA ASP A 218 -6.11 9.73 -0.77
C ASP A 218 -6.65 9.36 -2.16
N PRO A 219 -7.67 10.08 -2.68
CA PRO A 219 -8.32 9.72 -3.95
C PRO A 219 -7.44 9.95 -5.19
N ASP A 220 -6.25 10.55 -5.05
CA ASP A 220 -5.27 10.66 -6.14
C ASP A 220 -4.66 9.29 -6.50
N GLN A 221 -4.61 8.37 -5.53
CA GLN A 221 -3.88 7.13 -5.67
C GLN A 221 -4.81 5.97 -6.06
N PRO A 222 -4.59 5.32 -7.22
CA PRO A 222 -5.28 4.08 -7.56
C PRO A 222 -4.76 2.97 -6.65
N VAL A 223 -5.47 2.69 -5.56
CA VAL A 223 -5.23 1.52 -4.71
C VAL A 223 -6.14 0.42 -5.23
N LEU A 224 -5.65 -0.41 -6.15
CA LEU A 224 -6.43 -1.40 -6.90
C LEU A 224 -5.73 -2.75 -6.81
N TRP A 225 -6.53 -3.82 -6.80
CA TRP A 225 -6.00 -5.17 -6.82
C TRP A 225 -5.53 -5.55 -8.22
N LEU A 226 -4.25 -5.93 -8.32
CA LEU A 226 -3.60 -6.15 -9.61
C LEU A 226 -4.10 -7.43 -10.28
N ASP A 227 -4.49 -8.44 -9.51
CA ASP A 227 -5.09 -9.68 -10.01
C ASP A 227 -6.49 -9.49 -10.61
N GLN A 228 -7.11 -8.33 -10.41
CA GLN A 228 -8.40 -7.94 -11.01
C GLN A 228 -8.23 -7.00 -12.22
N MET A 229 -7.02 -6.89 -12.76
CA MET A 229 -6.73 -6.19 -14.02
C MET A 229 -7.05 -7.08 -15.24
N PRO A 230 -7.28 -6.49 -16.44
CA PRO A 230 -7.53 -7.28 -17.64
C PRO A 230 -6.41 -8.30 -17.94
N ALA A 231 -6.79 -9.47 -18.46
CA ALA A 231 -5.85 -10.58 -18.72
C ALA A 231 -4.64 -10.17 -19.59
N ARG A 232 -4.84 -9.28 -20.58
CA ARG A 232 -3.75 -8.74 -21.43
C ARG A 232 -2.69 -7.97 -20.64
N SER A 233 -3.09 -7.33 -19.54
CA SER A 233 -2.16 -6.62 -18.65
C SER A 233 -1.41 -7.57 -17.74
N LEU A 234 -2.09 -8.60 -17.23
CA LEU A 234 -1.47 -9.66 -16.44
C LEU A 234 -0.45 -10.46 -17.26
N SER A 235 -0.79 -10.79 -18.51
CA SER A 235 0.10 -11.56 -19.40
C SER A 235 1.34 -10.78 -19.84
N ARG A 236 1.26 -9.44 -19.89
CA ARG A 236 2.43 -8.57 -20.13
C ARG A 236 3.24 -8.29 -18.87
N GLY A 237 2.78 -8.73 -17.71
CA GLY A 237 3.37 -8.43 -16.41
C GLY A 237 3.11 -6.98 -15.99
N PHE A 238 2.12 -6.75 -15.12
CA PHE A 238 2.09 -5.49 -14.39
C PHE A 238 3.23 -5.52 -13.37
N ASN A 239 4.21 -4.63 -13.52
CA ASN A 239 5.36 -4.57 -12.62
C ASN A 239 5.23 -3.40 -11.66
N ASN A 240 5.26 -3.69 -10.37
CA ASN A 240 5.49 -2.66 -9.36
C ASN A 240 6.98 -2.31 -9.39
N HIS A 241 7.30 -1.18 -10.01
CA HIS A 241 8.68 -0.78 -10.30
C HIS A 241 9.16 0.33 -9.37
N ILE A 242 10.27 0.08 -8.66
CA ILE A 242 10.92 1.02 -7.77
C ILE A 242 12.29 1.38 -8.36
N ASN A 243 12.41 2.64 -8.79
CA ASN A 243 13.71 3.20 -9.14
C ASN A 243 14.49 3.49 -7.85
N LEU A 244 15.62 2.79 -7.66
CA LEU A 244 16.58 3.06 -6.59
C LEU A 244 17.58 4.12 -7.04
N ILE A 245 18.15 3.95 -8.24
CA ILE A 245 18.99 4.94 -8.93
C ILE A 245 18.50 5.06 -10.37
N ARG A 246 18.37 6.28 -10.88
CA ARG A 246 18.11 6.57 -12.29
C ARG A 246 18.98 7.73 -12.75
N GLY A 247 20.08 7.41 -13.44
CA GLY A 247 21.12 8.38 -13.77
C GLY A 247 21.70 8.99 -12.50
N GLN A 248 21.58 10.30 -12.36
CA GLN A 248 22.06 11.04 -11.18
C GLN A 248 21.03 11.11 -10.03
N VAL A 249 19.82 10.58 -10.23
CA VAL A 249 18.75 10.64 -9.23
C VAL A 249 18.80 9.41 -8.35
N ILE A 250 19.06 9.61 -7.05
CA ILE A 250 19.06 8.57 -6.02
C ILE A 250 17.78 8.68 -5.18
N ASN A 251 17.09 7.56 -5.00
CA ASN A 251 15.89 7.50 -4.17
C ASN A 251 16.26 7.31 -2.71
N MET A 252 16.38 8.43 -1.98
CA MET A 252 16.86 8.45 -0.59
C MET A 252 16.00 7.61 0.39
N ARG A 253 14.75 7.28 0.02
CA ARG A 253 13.87 6.43 0.83
C ARG A 253 14.41 5.02 1.06
N TYR A 254 15.24 4.51 0.15
CA TYR A 254 15.73 3.14 0.16
C TYR A 254 17.23 3.05 0.42
N LEU A 255 17.89 4.16 0.74
CA LEU A 255 19.35 4.25 0.83
C LEU A 255 19.94 3.22 1.82
N GLU A 256 19.27 3.02 2.96
CA GLU A 256 19.63 2.05 4.01
C GLU A 256 19.63 0.58 3.55
N TYR A 257 19.01 0.30 2.40
CA TYR A 257 18.95 -1.05 1.82
C TYR A 257 19.97 -1.30 0.73
N PHE A 258 20.70 -0.28 0.27
CA PHE A 258 21.60 -0.41 -0.88
C PHE A 258 22.71 -1.42 -0.60
N GLU A 259 23.33 -1.38 0.58
CA GLU A 259 24.38 -2.31 0.96
C GLU A 259 23.86 -3.76 1.04
N LYS A 260 22.71 -3.97 1.68
CA LYS A 260 22.09 -5.29 1.79
C LYS A 260 21.73 -5.87 0.43
N ILE A 261 21.18 -5.04 -0.47
CA ILE A 261 20.86 -5.45 -1.85
C ILE A 261 22.15 -5.73 -2.64
N LEU A 262 23.19 -4.91 -2.48
CA LEU A 262 24.49 -5.11 -3.13
C LEU A 262 25.13 -6.43 -2.71
N HIS A 263 25.14 -6.75 -1.41
CA HIS A 263 25.63 -8.03 -0.91
C HIS A 263 24.86 -9.20 -1.54
N PHE A 264 23.54 -9.12 -1.54
CA PHE A 264 22.69 -10.13 -2.17
C PHE A 264 23.02 -10.31 -3.67
N ILE A 265 23.20 -9.23 -4.42
CA ILE A 265 23.59 -9.30 -5.84
C ILE A 265 24.91 -10.06 -6.01
N LYS A 266 25.92 -9.74 -5.19
CA LYS A 266 27.23 -10.41 -5.23
C LYS A 266 27.09 -11.92 -4.99
N ASP A 267 26.32 -12.31 -3.98
CA ASP A 267 26.08 -13.73 -3.67
C ASP A 267 25.44 -14.46 -4.85
N ARG A 268 24.44 -13.84 -5.49
CA ARG A 268 23.77 -14.44 -6.65
C ARG A 268 24.68 -14.53 -7.88
N ILE A 269 25.57 -13.55 -8.10
CA ILE A 269 26.58 -13.62 -9.15
C ILE A 269 27.51 -14.82 -8.89
N LEU A 270 27.99 -14.98 -7.65
CA LEU A 270 28.85 -16.11 -7.29
C LEU A 270 28.17 -17.47 -7.50
N ILE A 271 26.89 -17.61 -7.13
CA ILE A 271 26.11 -18.83 -7.36
C ILE A 271 25.99 -19.12 -8.86
N TYR A 272 25.65 -18.11 -9.66
CA TYR A 272 25.51 -18.28 -11.12
C TYR A 272 26.82 -18.69 -11.78
N HIS A 273 27.93 -18.03 -11.44
CA HIS A 273 29.24 -18.37 -11.99
C HIS A 273 29.77 -19.71 -11.45
N GLY A 274 29.48 -20.07 -10.20
CA GLY A 274 29.84 -21.36 -9.64
C GLY A 274 29.16 -22.53 -10.36
N ALA A 275 27.90 -22.35 -10.79
CA ALA A 275 27.17 -23.35 -11.55
C ALA A 275 27.59 -23.45 -13.02
N ASN A 276 27.92 -22.33 -13.67
CA ASN A 276 28.14 -22.26 -15.12
C ASN A 276 29.61 -22.17 -15.56
N ASN A 277 30.50 -21.65 -14.70
CA ASN A 277 31.94 -21.54 -14.95
C ASN A 277 32.76 -21.69 -13.65
N PRO A 278 32.87 -22.90 -13.09
CA PRO A 278 33.55 -23.14 -11.81
C PRO A 278 35.02 -22.70 -11.81
N LYS A 279 35.72 -22.82 -12.96
CA LYS A 279 37.15 -22.49 -13.07
C LYS A 279 37.42 -20.99 -12.96
N GLY A 280 36.52 -20.15 -13.45
CA GLY A 280 36.63 -18.69 -13.35
C GLY A 280 36.07 -18.10 -12.04
N LEU A 281 35.55 -18.92 -11.13
CA LEU A 281 34.86 -18.44 -9.92
C LEU A 281 35.78 -17.64 -8.98
N LEU A 282 37.06 -18.02 -8.90
CA LEU A 282 38.03 -17.32 -8.05
C LEU A 282 38.25 -15.89 -8.54
N GLU A 283 38.47 -15.71 -9.84
CA GLU A 283 38.65 -14.39 -10.45
C GLU A 283 37.40 -13.51 -10.28
N VAL A 284 36.20 -14.10 -10.43
CA VAL A 284 34.94 -13.39 -10.18
C VAL A 284 34.84 -12.95 -8.72
N ARG A 285 35.21 -13.82 -7.77
CA ARG A 285 35.20 -13.49 -6.34
C ARG A 285 36.14 -12.32 -6.03
N GLU A 286 37.38 -12.38 -6.49
CA GLU A 286 38.37 -11.31 -6.30
C GLU A 286 37.94 -9.99 -6.94
N ALA A 287 37.24 -10.03 -8.09
CA ALA A 287 36.68 -8.84 -8.71
C ALA A 287 35.52 -8.25 -7.90
N LEU A 288 34.62 -9.09 -7.37
CA LEU A 288 33.48 -8.65 -6.55
C LEU A 288 33.89 -8.08 -5.18
N GLU A 289 35.07 -8.45 -4.66
CA GLU A 289 35.63 -7.84 -3.44
C GLU A 289 35.94 -6.35 -3.63
N LYS A 290 36.26 -5.93 -4.86
CA LYS A 290 36.54 -4.52 -5.21
C LYS A 290 35.28 -3.68 -5.46
N VAL A 291 34.10 -4.28 -5.46
CA VAL A 291 32.82 -3.60 -5.66
C VAL A 291 32.38 -2.97 -4.34
N HIS A 292 32.29 -1.66 -4.25
CA HIS A 292 31.79 -0.98 -3.05
C HIS A 292 30.44 -0.31 -3.26
N LYS A 293 30.08 -0.04 -4.51
CA LYS A 293 28.78 0.53 -4.91
C LYS A 293 28.23 -0.19 -6.13
N VAL A 294 26.93 -0.02 -6.37
CA VAL A 294 26.21 -0.72 -7.45
C VAL A 294 26.77 -0.36 -8.82
N GLU A 295 27.29 0.85 -8.97
CA GLU A 295 27.87 1.36 -10.20
C GLU A 295 29.14 0.61 -10.63
N ASP A 296 29.84 -0.01 -9.68
CA ASP A 296 31.05 -0.79 -9.96
C ASP A 296 30.71 -2.16 -10.59
N LEU A 297 29.47 -2.65 -10.43
CA LEU A 297 29.08 -3.97 -10.90
C LEU A 297 29.06 -4.09 -12.43
N LEU A 298 28.51 -3.11 -13.14
CA LEU A 298 28.38 -3.20 -14.61
C LEU A 298 29.73 -3.32 -15.33
N PRO A 299 30.76 -2.50 -15.02
CA PRO A 299 32.09 -2.68 -15.58
C PRO A 299 32.69 -4.07 -15.32
N ILE A 300 32.48 -4.62 -14.12
CA ILE A 300 33.01 -5.94 -13.75
C ILE A 300 32.26 -7.06 -14.48
N MET A 301 30.92 -7.02 -14.52
CA MET A 301 30.14 -8.04 -15.20
C MET A 301 30.44 -8.10 -16.71
N LYS A 302 30.72 -6.94 -17.34
CA LYS A 302 31.17 -6.87 -18.74
C LYS A 302 32.44 -7.67 -19.03
N GLN A 303 33.35 -7.79 -18.06
CA GLN A 303 34.60 -8.54 -18.22
C GLN A 303 34.33 -10.05 -18.27
N PHE A 304 33.36 -10.53 -17.49
CA PHE A 304 33.07 -11.96 -17.36
C PHE A 304 31.97 -12.46 -18.31
N ASN A 305 31.12 -11.57 -18.84
CA ASN A 305 30.06 -11.94 -19.77
C ASN A 305 29.75 -10.80 -20.75
N THR A 306 30.04 -11.02 -22.03
CA THR A 306 29.75 -10.04 -23.09
C THR A 306 28.24 -9.79 -23.28
N LYS A 307 27.37 -10.72 -22.84
CA LYS A 307 25.90 -10.54 -22.88
C LYS A 307 25.39 -9.55 -21.84
N THR A 308 26.16 -9.24 -20.79
CA THR A 308 25.76 -8.25 -19.76
C THR A 308 26.23 -6.83 -20.11
N LYS A 309 26.49 -6.56 -21.40
CA LYS A 309 27.02 -5.28 -21.88
C LYS A 309 26.10 -4.10 -21.56
N ASP A 310 24.79 -4.29 -21.72
CA ASP A 310 23.81 -3.23 -21.52
C ASP A 310 23.09 -3.33 -20.17
N GLY A 311 23.31 -4.44 -19.44
CA GLY A 311 22.78 -4.67 -18.10
C GLY A 311 22.56 -6.15 -17.79
N PHE A 312 22.09 -6.42 -16.58
CA PHE A 312 21.69 -7.75 -16.13
C PHE A 312 20.59 -7.67 -15.06
N THR A 313 19.93 -8.80 -14.84
CA THR A 313 18.88 -8.96 -13.83
C THR A 313 19.20 -10.06 -12.84
N VAL A 314 18.81 -9.87 -11.59
CA VAL A 314 18.95 -10.87 -10.52
C VAL A 314 17.60 -11.08 -9.87
N ASN A 315 17.13 -12.34 -9.84
CA ASN A 315 15.87 -12.71 -9.21
C ASN A 315 16.11 -13.21 -7.78
N THR A 316 15.25 -12.77 -6.87
CA THR A 316 15.17 -13.30 -5.51
C THR A 316 14.23 -14.49 -5.46
N LYS A 317 14.44 -15.35 -4.46
CA LYS A 317 13.64 -16.55 -4.24
C LYS A 317 12.99 -16.49 -2.86
N VAL A 318 11.74 -16.91 -2.80
CA VAL A 318 10.92 -16.90 -1.59
C VAL A 318 10.55 -18.35 -1.29
N PRO A 319 11.09 -18.95 -0.22
CA PRO A 319 10.75 -20.33 0.15
C PRO A 319 9.27 -20.48 0.45
N SER A 320 8.66 -21.59 0.05
CA SER A 320 7.27 -21.93 0.42
C SER A 320 7.23 -22.62 1.79
N LEU A 321 6.27 -22.22 2.64
CA LEU A 321 5.93 -22.94 3.87
C LEU A 321 4.94 -24.08 3.59
N LYS A 322 4.06 -23.92 2.60
CA LYS A 322 3.06 -24.91 2.20
C LYS A 322 3.68 -26.12 1.49
N ASP A 323 4.55 -25.88 0.52
CA ASP A 323 5.16 -26.90 -0.33
C ASP A 323 6.66 -27.01 -0.03
N GLN A 324 7.03 -27.92 0.87
CA GLN A 324 8.42 -28.06 1.34
C GLN A 324 9.41 -28.26 0.18
N GLY A 325 10.47 -27.45 0.17
CA GLY A 325 11.52 -27.50 -0.86
C GLY A 325 11.20 -26.74 -2.15
N LYS A 326 9.99 -26.15 -2.28
CA LYS A 326 9.69 -25.23 -3.37
C LYS A 326 10.06 -23.79 -3.02
N GLU A 327 10.42 -23.04 -4.05
CA GLU A 327 10.68 -21.60 -3.96
C GLU A 327 9.89 -20.88 -5.05
N TYR A 328 9.34 -19.72 -4.72
CA TYR A 328 8.67 -18.83 -5.66
C TYR A 328 9.57 -17.66 -6.04
N ASP A 329 9.29 -17.02 -7.17
CA ASP A 329 9.97 -15.79 -7.54
C ASP A 329 9.56 -14.64 -6.61
N GLY A 330 10.54 -13.97 -6.01
CA GLY A 330 10.36 -12.77 -5.22
C GLY A 330 10.35 -11.52 -6.10
N PHE A 331 11.19 -10.55 -5.75
CA PHE A 331 11.49 -9.38 -6.58
C PHE A 331 12.67 -9.64 -7.53
N THR A 332 12.66 -8.93 -8.64
CA THR A 332 13.73 -8.83 -9.63
C THR A 332 14.49 -7.53 -9.43
N ILE A 333 15.80 -7.62 -9.40
CA ILE A 333 16.71 -6.48 -9.40
C ILE A 333 17.22 -6.30 -10.82
N THR A 334 17.10 -5.09 -11.36
CA THR A 334 17.59 -4.77 -12.70
C THR A 334 18.65 -3.67 -12.60
N ILE A 335 19.82 -3.94 -13.18
CA ILE A 335 20.92 -2.98 -13.31
C ILE A 335 21.23 -2.84 -14.80
N THR A 336 20.98 -1.67 -15.38
CA THR A 336 21.35 -1.34 -16.76
C THR A 336 22.18 -0.07 -16.82
N GLY A 337 22.99 0.04 -17.88
CA GLY A 337 23.84 1.21 -18.11
C GLY A 337 23.66 1.74 -19.53
N ASP A 338 23.58 3.06 -19.69
CA ASP A 338 23.55 3.69 -21.00
C ASP A 338 24.95 4.02 -21.53
N LYS A 339 25.02 4.53 -22.77
CA LYS A 339 26.28 4.91 -23.45
C LYS A 339 27.01 6.08 -22.79
N ILE A 340 26.31 6.88 -21.99
CA ILE A 340 26.83 8.09 -21.33
C ILE A 340 27.32 7.73 -19.90
N GLY A 341 27.06 6.50 -19.44
CA GLY A 341 27.44 6.02 -18.12
C GLY A 341 26.36 6.20 -17.05
N ASN A 342 25.14 6.60 -17.43
CA ASN A 342 24.02 6.61 -16.49
C ASN A 342 23.60 5.18 -16.17
N ILE A 343 23.24 4.97 -14.91
CA ILE A 343 22.80 3.67 -14.42
C ILE A 343 21.33 3.73 -14.04
N LEU A 344 20.61 2.69 -14.42
CA LEU A 344 19.30 2.36 -13.87
C LEU A 344 19.49 1.19 -12.91
N PHE A 345 19.29 1.44 -11.63
CA PHE A 345 19.21 0.42 -10.60
C PHE A 345 17.79 0.42 -10.05
N SER A 346 17.10 -0.70 -10.23
CA SER A 346 15.68 -0.81 -9.91
C SER A 346 15.35 -2.16 -9.31
N VAL A 347 14.26 -2.16 -8.53
CA VAL A 347 13.62 -3.35 -7.98
C VAL A 347 12.22 -3.41 -8.54
N GLU A 348 11.80 -4.57 -9.04
CA GLU A 348 10.45 -4.80 -9.50
C GLU A 348 9.86 -6.11 -8.98
N THR A 349 8.56 -6.11 -8.70
CA THR A 349 7.80 -7.34 -8.46
C THR A 349 6.85 -7.57 -9.61
N GLN A 350 6.97 -8.73 -10.24
CA GLN A 350 6.14 -9.12 -11.37
C GLN A 350 4.77 -9.61 -10.91
N THR A 351 3.71 -9.23 -11.63
CA THR A 351 2.34 -9.69 -11.36
C THR A 351 1.87 -10.58 -12.50
N THR A 352 2.51 -11.74 -12.68
CA THR A 352 2.06 -12.77 -13.62
C THR A 352 0.98 -13.63 -12.96
N GLU A 353 0.09 -14.22 -13.76
CA GLU A 353 -0.99 -15.06 -13.26
C GLU A 353 -0.46 -16.25 -12.44
N GLU A 354 0.54 -16.96 -12.97
CA GLU A 354 1.17 -18.11 -12.30
C GLU A 354 1.74 -17.72 -10.93
N ARG A 355 2.54 -16.63 -10.88
CA ARG A 355 3.12 -16.15 -9.62
C ARG A 355 2.03 -15.76 -8.63
N THR A 356 1.03 -15.01 -9.06
CA THR A 356 -0.08 -14.60 -8.18
C THR A 356 -0.82 -15.81 -7.61
N GLN A 357 -1.09 -16.84 -8.42
CA GLN A 357 -1.75 -18.06 -7.95
C GLN A 357 -0.93 -18.82 -6.90
N LEU A 358 0.40 -18.91 -7.07
CA LEU A 358 1.30 -19.54 -6.10
C LEU A 358 1.26 -18.83 -4.75
N TYR A 359 1.37 -17.50 -4.75
CA TYR A 359 1.31 -16.71 -3.52
C TYR A 359 -0.09 -16.72 -2.88
N HIS A 360 -1.17 -16.68 -3.67
CA HIS A 360 -2.53 -16.83 -3.14
C HIS A 360 -2.72 -18.17 -2.43
N ALA A 361 -2.25 -19.26 -3.04
CA ALA A 361 -2.35 -20.59 -2.45
C ALA A 361 -1.57 -20.71 -1.12
N GLU A 362 -0.46 -20.00 -1.01
CA GLU A 362 0.35 -19.90 0.21
C GLU A 362 -0.37 -19.11 1.32
N ILE A 363 -0.88 -17.92 0.98
CA ILE A 363 -1.62 -17.04 1.89
C ILE A 363 -2.92 -17.72 2.35
N ASP A 364 -3.62 -18.43 1.45
CA ASP A 364 -4.82 -19.21 1.77
C ASP A 364 -4.54 -20.30 2.81
N ALA A 365 -3.42 -21.04 2.66
CA ALA A 365 -3.03 -22.08 3.61
C ALA A 365 -2.75 -21.47 4.98
N LEU A 366 -1.92 -20.42 5.04
CA LEU A 366 -1.59 -19.71 6.28
C LEU A 366 -2.82 -19.10 6.96
N TYR A 367 -3.77 -18.58 6.18
CA TYR A 367 -4.99 -18.00 6.72
C TYR A 367 -5.94 -19.06 7.31
N LYS A 368 -6.01 -20.25 6.70
CA LYS A 368 -6.76 -21.38 7.27
C LYS A 368 -6.17 -21.79 8.62
N ASP A 369 -4.86 -21.91 8.71
CA ASP A 369 -4.15 -22.25 9.96
C ASP A 369 -4.32 -21.15 11.01
N LEU A 370 -4.18 -19.89 10.61
CA LEU A 370 -4.42 -18.72 11.46
C LEU A 370 -5.85 -18.73 12.04
N THR A 371 -6.84 -19.04 11.20
CA THR A 371 -8.24 -19.09 11.63
C THR A 371 -8.49 -20.25 12.59
N ALA A 372 -7.92 -21.43 12.33
CA ALA A 372 -8.04 -22.58 13.21
C ALA A 372 -7.38 -22.31 14.58
N LYS A 373 -6.15 -21.80 14.57
CA LYS A 373 -5.41 -21.45 15.79
C LYS A 373 -6.04 -20.28 16.56
N GLY A 374 -6.55 -19.27 15.87
CA GLY A 374 -7.28 -18.17 16.48
C GLY A 374 -8.55 -18.62 17.22
N LYS A 375 -9.30 -19.58 16.66
CA LYS A 375 -10.45 -20.20 17.35
C LYS A 375 -10.04 -20.91 18.63
N VAL A 376 -8.92 -21.64 18.61
CA VAL A 376 -8.38 -22.31 19.81
C VAL A 376 -7.95 -21.27 20.85
N LEU A 377 -7.27 -20.20 20.43
CA LEU A 377 -6.82 -19.11 21.32
C LEU A 377 -7.98 -18.40 22.04
N ILE A 378 -9.16 -18.28 21.41
CA ILE A 378 -10.34 -17.72 22.09
C ILE A 378 -10.85 -18.65 23.20
N LEU A 379 -10.68 -19.96 23.05
CA LEU A 379 -11.15 -20.97 23.99
C LEU A 379 -10.11 -21.34 25.07
N SER A 380 -8.82 -21.09 24.81
CA SER A 380 -7.70 -21.46 25.66
C SER A 380 -6.72 -20.29 25.85
N SER A 381 -6.33 -20.03 27.10
CA SER A 381 -5.36 -18.99 27.47
C SER A 381 -3.92 -19.51 27.59
N GLU A 382 -3.59 -20.64 26.97
CA GLU A 382 -2.25 -21.20 27.02
C GLU A 382 -1.20 -20.26 26.41
N PHE A 383 -0.07 -20.10 27.10
CA PHE A 383 0.96 -19.11 26.78
C PHE A 383 1.56 -19.24 25.37
N GLY A 384 1.59 -20.47 24.81
CA GLY A 384 2.16 -20.75 23.49
C GLY A 384 1.26 -20.43 22.30
N GLU A 385 -0.07 -20.44 22.47
CA GLU A 385 -1.01 -20.25 21.36
C GLU A 385 -0.96 -18.83 20.80
N ALA A 386 -0.75 -17.82 21.65
CA ALA A 386 -0.62 -16.43 21.21
C ALA A 386 0.63 -16.19 20.35
N ASP A 387 1.77 -16.82 20.67
CA ASP A 387 2.99 -16.67 19.86
C ASP A 387 2.86 -17.36 18.50
N ALA A 388 2.25 -18.55 18.47
CA ALA A 388 1.95 -19.27 17.22
C ALA A 388 1.05 -18.44 16.30
N VAL A 389 -0.02 -17.84 16.84
CA VAL A 389 -0.90 -16.92 16.10
C VAL A 389 -0.11 -15.70 15.57
N CYS A 390 0.79 -15.13 16.37
CA CYS A 390 1.65 -14.02 15.92
C CYS A 390 2.56 -14.42 14.75
N ASN A 391 3.18 -15.61 14.80
CA ASN A 391 4.02 -16.11 13.70
C ASN A 391 3.23 -16.35 12.42
N LEU A 392 1.99 -16.87 12.53
CA LEU A 392 1.10 -17.06 11.38
C LEU A 392 0.71 -15.72 10.74
N ILE A 393 0.37 -14.70 11.55
CA ILE A 393 0.08 -13.34 11.06
C ILE A 393 1.27 -12.77 10.29
N LEU A 394 2.47 -12.83 10.87
CA LEU A 394 3.68 -12.27 10.24
C LEU A 394 4.09 -13.06 8.99
N SER A 395 3.91 -14.37 8.98
CA SER A 395 4.17 -15.21 7.79
C SER A 395 3.19 -14.90 6.66
N LEU A 396 1.91 -14.76 6.98
CA LEU A 396 0.88 -14.40 6.01
C LEU A 396 1.19 -13.03 5.38
N VAL A 397 1.58 -12.05 6.20
CA VAL A 397 1.97 -10.72 5.69
C VAL A 397 3.32 -10.72 4.97
N TYR A 398 4.26 -11.58 5.32
CA TYR A 398 5.52 -11.77 4.58
C TYR A 398 5.25 -12.13 3.10
N TYR A 399 4.33 -13.05 2.84
CA TYR A 399 3.95 -13.39 1.47
C TYR A 399 3.17 -12.26 0.78
N PHE A 400 2.33 -11.52 1.50
CA PHE A 400 1.68 -10.33 0.95
C PHE A 400 2.70 -9.26 0.54
N TYR A 401 3.74 -9.03 1.35
CA TYR A 401 4.81 -8.09 1.04
C TYR A 401 5.65 -8.53 -0.16
N ASN A 402 5.95 -9.82 -0.28
CA ASN A 402 6.67 -10.32 -1.43
C ASN A 402 5.82 -10.31 -2.71
N LEU A 403 4.51 -10.57 -2.61
CA LEU A 403 3.60 -10.51 -3.75
C LEU A 403 3.42 -9.07 -4.26
N MET A 404 3.30 -8.08 -3.37
CA MET A 404 2.92 -6.69 -3.69
C MET A 404 1.64 -6.61 -4.53
N PRO A 405 0.48 -7.11 -4.03
CA PRO A 405 -0.70 -7.37 -4.87
C PRO A 405 -1.50 -6.12 -5.27
N LEU A 406 -1.16 -4.94 -4.73
CA LEU A 406 -1.87 -3.70 -5.04
C LEU A 406 -1.03 -2.78 -5.92
N SER A 407 -1.69 -1.99 -6.76
CA SER A 407 -1.05 -0.96 -7.58
C SER A 407 -0.40 0.13 -6.73
N ARG A 408 -0.95 0.46 -5.56
CA ARG A 408 -0.40 1.43 -4.60
C ARG A 408 -0.78 1.02 -3.18
N GLY A 409 0.03 1.40 -2.19
CA GLY A 409 -0.35 1.33 -0.77
C GLY A 409 -0.20 -0.03 -0.07
N SER A 410 0.29 -1.08 -0.74
CA SER A 410 0.50 -2.43 -0.15
C SER A 410 1.21 -2.39 1.20
N SER A 411 2.24 -1.54 1.31
CA SER A 411 3.09 -1.40 2.49
C SER A 411 2.31 -1.14 3.80
N VAL A 412 1.54 -0.04 3.80
CA VAL A 412 0.80 0.43 4.99
C VAL A 412 -0.47 -0.39 5.24
N ILE A 413 -1.11 -0.90 4.19
CA ILE A 413 -2.27 -1.80 4.30
C ILE A 413 -1.89 -3.07 5.04
N ALA A 414 -0.79 -3.71 4.63
CA ALA A 414 -0.33 -4.94 5.24
C ALA A 414 0.08 -4.73 6.70
N TYR A 415 0.72 -3.60 7.02
CA TYR A 415 1.07 -3.27 8.39
C TYR A 415 -0.17 -3.00 9.26
N SER A 416 -1.21 -2.36 8.70
CA SER A 416 -2.51 -2.18 9.39
C SER A 416 -3.16 -3.52 9.73
N VAL A 417 -3.08 -4.49 8.80
CA VAL A 417 -3.57 -5.86 9.01
C VAL A 417 -2.75 -6.57 10.09
N ILE A 418 -1.42 -6.42 10.12
CA ILE A 418 -0.59 -6.94 11.24
C ILE A 418 -1.10 -6.40 12.58
N VAL A 419 -1.23 -5.07 12.70
CA VAL A 419 -1.66 -4.42 13.94
C VAL A 419 -3.03 -4.92 14.37
N GLY A 420 -4.02 -4.93 13.46
CA GLY A 420 -5.38 -5.38 13.76
C GLY A 420 -5.47 -6.86 14.14
N ALA A 421 -4.77 -7.74 13.40
CA ALA A 421 -4.78 -9.18 13.68
C ALA A 421 -4.05 -9.55 14.97
N LEU A 422 -2.96 -8.85 15.32
CA LEU A 422 -2.29 -9.01 16.63
C LEU A 422 -3.20 -8.54 17.77
N MET A 423 -3.90 -7.43 17.58
CA MET A 423 -4.88 -6.96 18.57
C MET A 423 -6.02 -7.97 18.78
N ALA A 424 -6.44 -8.65 17.71
CA ALA A 424 -7.41 -9.73 17.81
C ALA A 424 -6.91 -10.90 18.66
N SER A 425 -5.59 -11.20 18.64
CA SER A 425 -4.96 -12.23 19.47
C SER A 425 -4.66 -11.79 20.91
N GLY A 426 -5.07 -10.59 21.30
CA GLY A 426 -4.84 -10.04 22.63
C GLY A 426 -3.47 -9.38 22.81
N LYS A 427 -2.75 -9.10 21.72
CA LYS A 427 -1.44 -8.43 21.72
C LYS A 427 -1.52 -7.05 21.09
N GLU A 428 -0.87 -6.06 21.69
CA GLU A 428 -0.72 -4.74 21.08
C GLU A 428 0.75 -4.42 20.78
N VAL A 429 0.97 -3.68 19.70
CA VAL A 429 2.29 -3.17 19.30
C VAL A 429 2.58 -1.93 20.13
N ALA A 430 3.59 -2.00 21.00
CA ALA A 430 4.02 -0.85 21.82
C ALA A 430 5.29 -0.18 21.30
N GLY A 431 5.98 -0.81 20.35
CA GLY A 431 7.18 -0.29 19.72
C GLY A 431 6.90 0.50 18.44
N ARG A 432 7.97 0.95 17.80
CA ARG A 432 7.94 1.73 16.54
C ARG A 432 8.83 1.07 15.51
N ILE A 433 8.51 1.29 14.24
CA ILE A 433 9.36 0.89 13.14
C ILE A 433 10.72 1.61 13.31
N PRO A 434 11.86 0.90 13.30
CA PRO A 434 13.16 1.53 13.49
C PRO A 434 13.46 2.58 12.42
N LYS A 435 14.17 3.64 12.81
CA LYS A 435 14.62 4.70 11.91
C LYS A 435 15.37 4.11 10.71
N GLY A 436 15.06 4.59 9.51
CA GLY A 436 15.67 4.13 8.27
C GLY A 436 15.14 2.79 7.73
N LYS A 437 14.24 2.11 8.45
CA LYS A 437 13.69 0.81 8.04
C LYS A 437 12.29 0.93 7.45
N LEU A 438 12.01 0.09 6.47
CA LEU A 438 10.71 -0.07 5.81
C LEU A 438 10.27 -1.53 5.97
N VAL A 439 9.06 -1.76 6.48
CA VAL A 439 8.62 -3.12 6.87
C VAL A 439 8.53 -4.06 5.66
N ASP A 440 8.08 -3.53 4.52
CA ASP A 440 8.04 -4.25 3.25
C ASP A 440 9.44 -4.66 2.77
N PHE A 441 10.44 -3.77 2.82
CA PHE A 441 11.81 -4.12 2.45
C PHE A 441 12.47 -5.07 3.46
N GLU A 442 12.16 -4.98 4.76
CA GLU A 442 12.58 -6.00 5.73
C GLU A 442 12.04 -7.38 5.37
N ALA A 443 10.79 -7.47 4.90
CA ALA A 443 10.20 -8.72 4.43
C ALA A 443 10.82 -9.19 3.11
N MET A 444 10.89 -8.32 2.10
CA MET A 444 11.41 -8.68 0.78
C MET A 444 12.88 -9.13 0.83
N THR A 445 13.69 -8.51 1.69
CA THR A 445 15.12 -8.83 1.82
C THR A 445 15.43 -9.86 2.92
N ALA A 446 14.41 -10.45 3.55
CA ALA A 446 14.60 -11.54 4.49
C ALA A 446 14.73 -12.88 3.76
N PRO A 447 15.58 -13.81 4.25
CA PRO A 447 15.74 -15.13 3.64
C PRO A 447 14.50 -16.03 3.75
N GLY A 448 13.54 -15.68 4.61
CA GLY A 448 12.29 -16.40 4.81
C GLY A 448 11.38 -15.71 5.82
N SER A 449 10.16 -16.21 5.95
CA SER A 449 9.13 -15.67 6.85
C SER A 449 9.54 -15.69 8.33
N GLU A 450 10.28 -16.71 8.78
CA GLU A 450 10.75 -16.81 10.16
C GLU A 450 11.77 -15.71 10.49
N ALA A 451 12.73 -15.48 9.59
CA ALA A 451 13.73 -14.43 9.74
C ALA A 451 13.08 -13.05 9.78
N PHE A 452 12.11 -12.80 8.88
CA PHE A 452 11.29 -11.58 8.93
C PHE A 452 10.53 -11.47 10.25
N SER A 453 9.89 -12.54 10.71
CA SER A 453 9.11 -12.55 11.96
C SER A 453 9.97 -12.20 13.17
N LYS A 454 11.20 -12.73 13.24
CA LYS A 454 12.16 -12.42 14.31
C LYS A 454 12.55 -10.94 14.30
N VAL A 455 12.86 -10.39 13.13
CA VAL A 455 13.17 -8.96 12.99
C VAL A 455 11.97 -8.11 13.39
N ALA A 456 10.79 -8.38 12.84
CA ALA A 456 9.56 -7.66 13.13
C ALA A 456 9.23 -7.64 14.64
N LYS A 457 9.23 -8.80 15.28
CA LYS A 457 8.96 -8.93 16.73
C LYS A 457 9.96 -8.15 17.58
N SER A 458 11.22 -8.05 17.16
CA SER A 458 12.27 -7.39 17.96
C SER A 458 11.97 -5.91 18.23
N TRP A 459 11.33 -5.20 17.30
CA TRP A 459 11.00 -3.77 17.44
C TRP A 459 9.52 -3.50 17.65
N MET A 460 8.61 -4.44 17.36
CA MET A 460 7.18 -4.29 17.66
C MET A 460 6.88 -4.20 19.16
N ASN A 461 7.74 -4.79 20.01
CA ASN A 461 7.58 -4.78 21.48
C ASN A 461 6.15 -5.17 21.91
N LEU A 462 5.76 -6.41 21.62
CA LEU A 462 4.39 -6.88 21.82
C LEU A 462 4.03 -6.94 23.30
N LYS A 463 2.95 -6.27 23.69
CA LYS A 463 2.39 -6.26 25.04
C LYS A 463 0.99 -6.84 25.06
N SER A 464 0.47 -7.16 26.24
CA SER A 464 -0.95 -7.53 26.38
C SER A 464 -1.84 -6.33 26.09
N ILE A 465 -2.90 -6.53 25.30
CA ILE A 465 -3.83 -5.46 24.95
C ILE A 465 -4.62 -4.95 26.16
N SER A 466 -4.89 -3.65 26.20
CA SER A 466 -5.75 -3.06 27.23
C SER A 466 -7.20 -3.59 27.17
N PRO A 467 -7.88 -3.81 28.31
CA PRO A 467 -9.32 -4.12 28.31
C PRO A 467 -10.20 -3.04 27.67
N SER A 468 -9.74 -1.79 27.62
CA SER A 468 -10.50 -0.65 27.06
C SER A 468 -10.82 -0.80 25.57
N TYR A 469 -10.07 -1.61 24.81
CA TYR A 469 -10.40 -1.84 23.40
C TYR A 469 -11.72 -2.61 23.22
N LYS A 470 -12.16 -3.38 24.22
CA LYS A 470 -13.43 -4.12 24.17
C LYS A 470 -14.65 -3.21 24.27
N THR A 471 -14.50 -2.00 24.82
CA THR A 471 -15.60 -1.04 24.97
C THR A 471 -15.73 -0.10 23.77
N LEU A 472 -14.80 -0.17 22.81
CA LEU A 472 -14.87 0.64 21.59
C LEU A 472 -16.05 0.20 20.71
N PRO A 473 -16.81 1.14 20.12
CA PRO A 473 -17.91 0.81 19.22
C PRO A 473 -17.40 0.14 17.94
N SER A 474 -18.28 -0.59 17.24
CA SER A 474 -17.96 -1.20 15.95
C SER A 474 -17.61 -0.13 14.92
N VAL A 475 -16.43 -0.22 14.31
CA VAL A 475 -15.98 0.73 13.27
C VAL A 475 -16.92 0.67 12.06
N SER A 476 -17.29 -0.53 11.63
CA SER A 476 -18.16 -0.74 10.47
C SER A 476 -19.58 -0.24 10.67
N GLU A 477 -20.11 -0.28 11.90
CA GLU A 477 -21.44 0.24 12.23
C GLU A 477 -21.42 1.74 12.49
N THR A 478 -20.30 2.28 13.01
CA THR A 478 -20.13 3.70 13.27
C THR A 478 -19.94 4.49 11.98
N PHE A 479 -19.22 3.94 11.00
CA PHE A 479 -18.95 4.56 9.70
C PHE A 479 -19.42 3.68 8.53
N PRO A 480 -20.74 3.49 8.35
CA PRO A 480 -21.29 2.49 7.41
C PRO A 480 -21.32 2.94 5.94
N THR A 481 -21.10 4.23 5.67
CA THR A 481 -21.15 4.84 4.33
C THR A 481 -19.86 5.59 4.01
N LEU A 482 -19.64 5.87 2.72
CA LEU A 482 -18.52 6.68 2.27
C LEU A 482 -18.54 8.09 2.90
N ARG A 483 -19.73 8.70 3.06
CA ARG A 483 -19.88 9.98 3.75
C ARG A 483 -19.29 9.94 5.15
N ALA A 484 -19.72 8.98 5.96
CA ALA A 484 -19.27 8.86 7.35
C ALA A 484 -17.74 8.61 7.44
N MET A 485 -17.19 7.84 6.49
CA MET A 485 -15.75 7.66 6.38
C MET A 485 -15.01 8.97 6.06
N ILE A 486 -15.49 9.77 5.11
CA ILE A 486 -14.86 11.06 4.76
C ILE A 486 -14.95 12.04 5.94
N GLU A 487 -16.12 12.13 6.58
CA GLU A 487 -16.35 13.00 7.74
C GLU A 487 -15.36 12.73 8.88
N VAL A 488 -15.16 11.46 9.24
CA VAL A 488 -14.21 11.11 10.32
C VAL A 488 -12.76 11.34 9.90
N LEU A 489 -12.41 11.14 8.63
CA LEU A 489 -11.05 11.38 8.14
C LEU A 489 -10.68 12.87 8.13
N ASP A 490 -11.66 13.77 7.99
CA ASP A 490 -11.43 15.21 7.91
C ASP A 490 -11.64 15.96 9.24
N THR A 491 -11.99 15.24 10.30
CA THR A 491 -12.17 15.81 11.65
C THR A 491 -10.83 16.20 12.27
N ASP A 492 -10.65 17.41 12.82
CA ASP A 492 -9.42 17.71 13.58
C ASP A 492 -9.55 17.23 15.04
N SER A 493 -8.75 16.24 15.41
CA SER A 493 -8.72 15.64 16.75
C SER A 493 -7.49 16.07 17.56
N SER A 494 -6.53 16.75 16.92
CA SER A 494 -5.19 17.04 17.47
C SER A 494 -5.25 17.72 18.85
N PRO A 495 -6.10 18.74 19.08
CA PRO A 495 -6.14 19.45 20.36
C PRO A 495 -6.63 18.61 21.56
N ARG A 496 -7.30 17.48 21.29
CA ARG A 496 -8.01 16.68 22.31
C ARG A 496 -7.36 15.33 22.54
N CYS A 497 -6.98 14.62 21.49
CA CYS A 497 -6.38 13.29 21.62
C CYS A 497 -4.95 13.35 22.19
N LEU A 498 -4.20 14.42 21.92
CA LEU A 498 -2.86 14.64 22.48
C LEU A 498 -2.85 14.90 24.00
N LYS A 499 -3.99 15.23 24.61
CA LYS A 499 -4.09 15.44 26.08
C LYS A 499 -4.37 14.15 26.86
N LYS A 500 -4.74 13.06 26.18
CA LYS A 500 -5.09 11.76 26.78
C LYS A 500 -4.00 10.69 26.62
N LEU A 501 -2.98 10.97 25.81
CA LEU A 501 -1.77 10.17 25.61
C LEU A 501 -0.64 10.74 26.46
#